data_AF-A0A5S3QG82-F1
#
_entry.id   AF-A0A5S3QG82-F1
#
_cell.length_a   1.000
_cell.length_b   1.000
_cell.length_c   1.000
_cell.angle_alpha   90.00
_cell.angle_beta   90.00
_cell.angle_gamma   90.00
#
_symmetry.space_group_name_H-M   'P 1'
#
loop_
_entity.id
_entity.type
_entity.pdbx_description
1 polymer ?
#
loop_
_entity_poly.entity_id
_entity_poly.type
_entity_poly.pdbx_seq_one_letter_code
_entity_poly.pdbx_strand_id
1 'polypeptide(L)'
;MLPNILDVAQKYDLQFQSKSFGKKESLAKCPFCKEDAGKRRKFYLSLNTEEQLYKCWYCKKAGGVLDFEVQLSGKPYQEIKQNYFGTCRQSLHPAYRLTPYQLERIGWKEYKRNDFRQFQMHKRQILNDWKQYTHEKLALHYAIFLCIAHLENQQKRQQELLVWLIYKCWHATIPNMYNRIQDEYLKGQEQGPKKWAVEGTILGRLAWGTCLETIDFDMDTLFVNIVFLQYLRKTEHKKGHVPITEGVPIGG
;
A
#
# COMPACT_ATOMS: atom_id res chain seq x y z
N MET A 1 15.02 19.63 -5.89
CA MET A 1 14.74 21.06 -5.65
C MET A 1 14.00 21.57 -6.88
N LEU A 2 12.95 22.37 -6.74
CA LEU A 2 12.26 22.94 -7.90
C LEU A 2 13.18 23.99 -8.58
N PRO A 3 13.20 24.08 -9.91
CA PRO A 3 13.97 25.11 -10.59
C PRO A 3 13.42 26.51 -10.30
N ASN A 4 14.28 27.52 -10.40
CA ASN A 4 13.85 28.92 -10.33
C ASN A 4 13.17 29.30 -11.66
N ILE A 5 12.01 29.93 -11.58
CA ILE A 5 11.21 30.34 -12.72
C ILE A 5 11.91 31.39 -13.60
N LEU A 6 12.79 32.22 -13.04
CA LEU A 6 13.61 33.14 -13.83
C LEU A 6 14.66 32.39 -14.64
N ASP A 7 15.34 31.41 -14.05
CA ASP A 7 16.34 30.60 -14.75
C ASP A 7 15.69 29.84 -15.92
N VAL A 8 14.48 29.29 -15.70
CA VAL A 8 13.69 28.68 -16.77
C VAL A 8 13.35 29.71 -17.84
N ALA A 9 12.83 30.88 -17.48
CA ALA A 9 12.48 31.90 -18.46
C ALA A 9 13.71 32.41 -19.25
N GLN A 10 14.88 32.52 -18.62
CA GLN A 10 16.14 32.88 -19.28
C GLN A 10 16.63 31.78 -20.23
N LYS A 11 16.54 30.51 -19.82
CA LYS A 11 16.89 29.35 -20.65
C LYS A 11 16.12 29.30 -21.97
N TYR A 12 14.91 29.84 -22.00
CA TYR A 12 14.06 29.94 -23.20
C TYR A 12 14.05 31.35 -23.83
N ASP A 13 15.04 32.18 -23.51
CA ASP A 13 15.27 33.51 -24.10
C ASP A 13 14.07 34.47 -24.03
N LEU A 14 13.31 34.45 -22.92
CA LEU A 14 12.22 35.39 -22.73
C LEU A 14 12.74 36.83 -22.58
N GLN A 15 12.03 37.76 -23.21
CA GLN A 15 12.34 39.18 -23.10
C GLN A 15 11.71 39.79 -21.86
N PHE A 16 12.53 40.34 -20.97
CA PHE A 16 12.09 40.92 -19.71
C PHE A 16 11.96 42.43 -19.74
N GLN A 17 11.10 42.96 -18.88
CA GLN A 17 11.13 44.37 -18.53
C GLN A 17 12.27 44.62 -17.54
N SER A 18 13.27 45.40 -17.99
CA SER A 18 14.50 45.69 -17.24
C SER A 18 14.26 46.16 -15.80
N LYS A 19 13.23 46.96 -15.56
CA LYS A 19 12.89 47.52 -14.22
C LYS A 19 12.27 46.49 -13.26
N SER A 20 11.74 45.38 -13.77
CA SER A 20 11.08 44.35 -12.97
C SER A 20 11.93 43.09 -12.78
N PHE A 21 12.95 42.91 -13.62
CA PHE A 21 13.77 41.71 -13.61
C PHE A 21 14.43 41.49 -12.24
N GLY A 22 14.32 40.27 -11.72
CA GLY A 22 14.89 39.89 -10.42
C GLY A 22 14.06 40.30 -9.19
N LYS A 23 12.93 41.01 -9.38
CA LYS A 23 12.01 41.33 -8.27
C LYS A 23 11.07 40.17 -7.97
N LYS A 24 10.32 40.28 -6.85
CA LYS A 24 9.24 39.35 -6.47
C LYS A 24 8.33 39.03 -7.65
N GLU A 25 7.93 40.05 -8.40
CA GLU A 25 7.26 39.90 -9.69
C GLU A 25 8.15 40.44 -10.81
N SER A 26 8.58 39.54 -11.70
CA SER A 26 9.31 39.89 -12.91
C SER A 26 8.38 39.82 -14.11
N LEU A 27 8.30 40.90 -14.89
CA LEU A 27 7.46 40.98 -16.07
C LEU A 27 8.25 40.62 -17.33
N ALA A 28 7.66 39.79 -18.17
CA ALA A 28 8.22 39.29 -19.42
C ALA A 28 7.19 39.36 -20.56
N LYS A 29 7.70 39.27 -21.79
CA LYS A 29 6.87 39.05 -22.98
C LYS A 29 6.21 37.69 -22.90
N CYS A 30 4.93 37.60 -23.27
CA CYS A 30 4.22 36.34 -23.21
C CYS A 30 4.52 35.49 -24.46
N PRO A 31 5.21 34.34 -24.34
CA PRO A 31 5.53 33.49 -25.48
C PRO A 31 4.30 32.72 -25.99
N PHE A 32 3.24 32.61 -25.17
CA PHE A 32 2.06 31.82 -25.49
C PHE A 32 1.07 32.53 -26.40
N CYS A 33 0.81 33.81 -26.16
CA CYS A 33 -0.14 34.60 -26.95
C CYS A 33 0.53 35.61 -27.88
N LYS A 34 1.79 35.96 -27.61
CA LYS A 34 2.60 36.91 -28.41
C LYS A 34 1.98 38.29 -28.62
N GLU A 35 0.90 38.62 -27.92
CA GLU A 35 0.16 39.88 -28.04
C GLU A 35 1.03 41.10 -27.70
N ASP A 36 2.04 40.92 -26.87
CA ASP A 36 2.98 41.95 -26.44
C ASP A 36 4.32 41.92 -27.19
N ALA A 37 4.58 40.97 -28.09
CA ALA A 37 5.87 40.79 -28.75
C ALA A 37 6.36 42.04 -29.52
N GLY A 38 5.46 42.73 -30.24
CA GLY A 38 5.78 43.97 -30.97
C GLY A 38 5.63 45.27 -30.14
N LYS A 39 5.14 45.20 -28.91
CA LYS A 39 4.74 46.37 -28.13
C LYS A 39 5.83 46.77 -27.14
N ARG A 40 6.69 47.74 -27.49
CA ARG A 40 7.90 48.12 -26.70
C ARG A 40 7.69 48.29 -25.18
N ARG A 41 6.53 48.76 -24.73
CA ARG A 41 6.27 49.07 -23.30
C ARG A 41 5.29 48.13 -22.60
N LYS A 42 4.74 47.11 -23.28
CA LYS A 42 3.75 46.20 -22.67
C LYS A 42 4.38 44.84 -22.38
N PHE A 43 4.14 44.32 -21.18
CA PHE A 43 4.60 42.99 -20.74
C PHE A 43 3.45 42.36 -20.00
N TYR A 44 2.93 41.25 -20.50
CA TYR A 44 1.71 40.63 -19.97
C TYR A 44 1.98 39.38 -19.17
N LEU A 45 3.16 38.78 -19.25
CA LEU A 45 3.54 37.64 -18.44
C LEU A 45 4.18 38.11 -17.14
N SER A 46 3.58 37.78 -16.00
CA SER A 46 4.17 37.95 -14.68
C SER A 46 4.74 36.64 -14.18
N LEU A 47 5.97 36.68 -13.64
CA LEU A 47 6.66 35.57 -12.99
C LEU A 47 6.88 35.92 -11.53
N ASN A 48 6.25 35.18 -10.61
CA ASN A 48 6.43 35.32 -9.18
C ASN A 48 7.62 34.44 -8.73
N THR A 49 8.69 35.08 -8.26
CA THR A 49 9.96 34.42 -7.91
C THR A 49 9.97 33.82 -6.51
N GLU A 50 9.03 34.21 -5.64
CA GLU A 50 8.85 33.61 -4.32
C GLU A 50 7.97 32.36 -4.40
N GLU A 51 6.85 32.46 -5.11
CA GLU A 51 5.86 31.39 -5.23
C GLU A 51 6.16 30.42 -6.38
N GLN A 52 7.10 30.76 -7.26
CA GLN A 52 7.49 29.95 -8.43
C GLN A 52 6.31 29.71 -9.39
N LEU A 53 5.51 30.77 -9.62
CA LEU A 53 4.30 30.76 -10.45
C LEU A 53 4.41 31.75 -11.61
N TYR A 54 3.76 31.44 -12.72
CA TYR A 54 3.55 32.39 -13.82
C TYR A 54 2.07 32.68 -14.04
N LYS A 55 1.78 33.86 -14.58
CA LYS A 55 0.45 34.24 -15.05
C LYS A 55 0.55 35.24 -16.19
N CYS A 56 -0.12 34.97 -17.30
CA CYS A 56 -0.33 35.97 -18.34
C CYS A 56 -1.66 36.72 -18.11
N TRP A 57 -1.58 38.04 -18.01
CA TRP A 57 -2.76 38.89 -17.80
C TRP A 57 -3.65 39.03 -19.04
N TYR A 58 -3.13 38.74 -20.24
CA TYR A 58 -3.88 38.77 -21.49
C TYR A 58 -4.57 37.43 -21.78
N CYS A 59 -3.81 36.37 -22.07
CA CYS A 59 -4.36 35.06 -22.44
C CYS A 59 -4.75 34.16 -21.25
N LYS A 60 -4.60 34.65 -20.02
CA LYS A 60 -5.00 33.98 -18.77
C LYS A 60 -4.33 32.64 -18.45
N LYS A 61 -3.38 32.17 -19.27
CA LYS A 61 -2.53 31.02 -18.93
C LYS A 61 -1.78 31.30 -17.63
N ALA A 62 -1.80 30.35 -16.71
CA ALA A 62 -1.13 30.43 -15.42
C ALA A 62 -0.78 29.01 -14.93
N GLY A 63 0.26 28.91 -14.11
CA GLY A 63 0.74 27.63 -13.60
C GLY A 63 2.00 27.78 -12.77
N GLY A 64 2.55 26.64 -12.33
CA GLY A 64 3.84 26.59 -11.62
C GLY A 64 5.02 26.42 -12.57
N VAL A 65 6.24 26.53 -12.05
CA VAL A 65 7.49 26.50 -12.85
C VAL A 65 7.67 25.27 -13.76
N LEU A 66 7.22 24.08 -13.34
CA LEU A 66 7.31 22.88 -14.20
C LEU A 66 6.30 22.91 -15.36
N ASP A 67 5.08 23.37 -15.09
CA ASP A 67 4.06 23.58 -16.12
C ASP A 67 4.51 24.66 -17.10
N PHE A 68 5.14 25.72 -16.59
CA PHE A 68 5.74 26.77 -17.41
C PHE A 68 6.76 26.20 -18.40
N GLU A 69 7.70 25.37 -17.96
CA GLU A 69 8.69 24.74 -18.85
C GLU A 69 8.06 23.75 -19.82
N VAL A 70 7.02 23.01 -19.44
CA VAL A 70 6.24 22.16 -20.36
C VAL A 70 5.64 23.00 -21.48
N GLN A 71 5.03 24.13 -21.15
CA GLN A 71 4.39 25.02 -22.13
C GLN A 71 5.42 25.69 -23.05
N LEU A 72 6.64 25.95 -22.57
CA LEU A 72 7.73 26.54 -23.37
C LEU A 72 8.43 25.51 -24.26
N SER A 73 8.67 24.32 -23.73
CA SER A 73 9.43 23.26 -24.40
C SER A 73 8.60 22.37 -25.32
N GLY A 74 7.28 22.30 -25.11
CA GLY A 74 6.40 21.34 -25.77
C GLY A 74 6.60 19.89 -25.33
N LYS A 75 7.45 19.64 -24.32
CA LYS A 75 7.75 18.30 -23.81
C LYS A 75 6.67 17.83 -22.83
N PRO A 76 6.41 16.51 -22.70
CA PRO A 76 5.48 16.00 -21.71
C PRO A 76 5.89 16.35 -20.28
N TYR A 77 4.92 16.65 -19.41
CA TYR A 77 5.17 16.98 -18.00
C TYR A 77 5.98 15.93 -17.25
N GLN A 78 5.81 14.65 -17.57
CA GLN A 78 6.59 13.57 -16.97
C GLN A 78 8.07 13.65 -17.31
N GLU A 79 8.44 14.05 -18.54
CA GLU A 79 9.83 14.19 -18.96
C GLU A 79 10.49 15.36 -18.23
N ILE A 80 9.82 16.53 -18.19
CA ILE A 80 10.31 17.70 -17.44
C ILE A 80 10.47 17.37 -15.95
N LYS A 81 9.48 16.70 -15.36
CA LYS A 81 9.57 16.26 -13.96
C LYS A 81 10.74 15.29 -13.72
N GLN A 82 11.00 14.37 -14.65
CA GLN A 82 12.15 13.46 -14.55
C GLN A 82 13.49 14.19 -14.63
N ASN A 83 13.60 15.25 -15.42
CA ASN A 83 14.84 16.02 -15.53
C ASN A 83 15.24 16.70 -14.20
N TYR A 84 14.27 17.20 -13.43
CA TYR A 84 14.54 17.89 -12.17
C TYR A 84 14.56 16.99 -10.93
N PHE A 85 13.79 15.91 -10.95
CA PHE A 85 13.64 15.02 -9.79
C PHE A 85 14.24 13.62 -9.99
N GLY A 86 14.85 13.37 -11.16
CA GLY A 86 15.29 12.04 -11.58
C GLY A 86 14.13 11.05 -11.72
N THR A 87 14.47 9.78 -11.94
CA THR A 87 13.57 8.65 -11.63
C THR A 87 13.46 8.53 -10.12
N CYS A 88 12.67 9.40 -9.49
CA CYS A 88 12.36 9.30 -8.06
C CYS A 88 11.44 8.08 -7.82
N ARG A 89 12.01 6.87 -7.95
CA ARG A 89 11.46 5.60 -7.51
C ARG A 89 12.18 5.22 -6.22
N GLN A 90 12.07 6.03 -5.18
CA GLN A 90 12.23 5.44 -3.86
C GLN A 90 11.09 4.45 -3.69
N SER A 91 11.40 3.16 -3.85
CA SER A 91 10.43 2.09 -3.63
C SER A 91 9.90 2.24 -2.21
N LEU A 92 8.68 2.76 -2.08
CA LEU A 92 8.03 2.90 -0.79
C LEU A 92 8.06 1.53 -0.12
N HIS A 93 8.57 1.50 1.12
CA HIS A 93 8.61 0.29 1.92
C HIS A 93 7.21 -0.37 1.91
N PRO A 94 7.10 -1.70 1.73
CA PRO A 94 5.80 -2.37 1.56
C PRO A 94 4.79 -2.08 2.68
N ALA A 95 5.25 -1.85 3.91
CA ALA A 95 4.41 -1.45 5.04
C ALA A 95 3.58 -0.18 4.78
N TYR A 96 4.08 0.78 3.98
CA TYR A 96 3.32 1.99 3.64
C TYR A 96 2.15 1.71 2.70
N ARG A 97 2.20 0.60 1.94
CA ARG A 97 1.15 0.17 1.00
C ARG A 97 -0.03 -0.52 1.69
N LEU A 98 0.09 -0.84 2.98
CA LEU A 98 -1.00 -1.44 3.74
C LEU A 98 -2.15 -0.44 3.90
N THR A 99 -3.36 -0.92 3.66
CA THR A 99 -4.59 -0.12 3.83
C THR A 99 -4.91 0.08 5.31
N PRO A 100 -5.74 1.10 5.67
CA PRO A 100 -6.15 1.31 7.06
C PRO A 100 -6.76 0.07 7.70
N TYR A 101 -7.58 -0.68 6.96
CA TYR A 101 -8.19 -1.94 7.44
C TYR A 101 -7.15 -3.03 7.67
N GLN A 102 -6.10 -3.12 6.85
CA GLN A 102 -5.02 -4.09 7.05
C GLN A 102 -4.21 -3.74 8.31
N LEU A 103 -3.89 -2.46 8.50
CA LEU A 103 -3.17 -1.97 9.67
C LEU A 103 -3.98 -2.14 10.96
N GLU A 104 -5.31 -2.01 10.89
CA GLU A 104 -6.21 -2.25 12.01
C GLU A 104 -6.14 -3.70 12.50
N ARG A 105 -6.08 -4.68 11.58
CA ARG A 105 -5.98 -6.11 11.94
C ARG A 105 -4.71 -6.48 12.67
N ILE A 106 -3.66 -5.68 12.55
CA ILE A 106 -2.36 -5.88 13.21
C ILE A 106 -2.06 -4.82 14.27
N GLY A 107 -3.02 -3.95 14.62
CA GLY A 107 -2.87 -2.97 15.71
C GLY A 107 -2.07 -1.71 15.38
N TRP A 108 -1.73 -1.45 14.11
CA TRP A 108 -0.85 -0.36 13.69
C TRP A 108 -1.58 0.87 13.09
N LYS A 109 -2.92 0.84 13.03
CA LYS A 109 -3.73 1.91 12.41
C LYS A 109 -3.56 3.26 13.11
N GLU A 110 -3.65 3.28 14.45
CA GLU A 110 -3.54 4.51 15.23
C GLU A 110 -2.13 5.11 15.19
N TYR A 111 -1.08 4.27 15.18
CA TYR A 111 0.30 4.73 15.03
C TYR A 111 0.50 5.47 13.71
N LYS A 112 -0.05 4.98 12.59
CA LYS A 112 0.05 5.67 11.29
C LYS A 112 -0.61 7.05 11.30
N ARG A 113 -1.71 7.20 12.06
CA ARG A 113 -2.53 8.41 12.10
C ARG A 113 -1.98 9.45 13.08
N ASN A 114 -1.57 9.00 14.27
CA ASN A 114 -1.30 9.86 15.41
C ASN A 114 0.21 10.04 15.66
N ASP A 115 1.05 9.09 15.26
CA ASP A 115 2.51 9.15 15.42
C ASP A 115 3.25 8.53 14.23
N PHE A 116 3.28 9.28 13.12
CA PHE A 116 3.92 8.80 11.89
C PHE A 116 5.41 8.50 12.08
N ARG A 117 6.10 9.18 12.99
CA ARG A 117 7.53 8.93 13.26
C ARG A 117 7.72 7.54 13.86
N GLN A 118 6.90 7.16 14.85
CA GLN A 118 6.89 5.80 15.40
C GLN A 118 6.55 4.76 14.33
N PHE A 119 5.59 5.06 13.44
CA PHE A 119 5.26 4.19 12.32
C PHE A 119 6.46 3.96 11.38
N GLN A 120 7.23 5.00 11.07
CA GLN A 120 8.42 4.89 10.22
C GLN A 120 9.53 4.05 10.88
N MET A 121 9.74 4.20 12.18
CA MET A 121 10.72 3.43 12.95
C MET A 121 10.38 1.93 12.95
N HIS A 122 9.10 1.59 13.07
CA HIS A 122 8.62 0.22 13.16
C HIS A 122 8.23 -0.43 11.82
N LYS A 123 8.55 0.19 10.68
CA LYS A 123 8.16 -0.28 9.33
C LYS A 123 8.48 -1.76 9.05
N ARG A 124 9.57 -2.30 9.60
CA ARG A 124 9.93 -3.73 9.48
C ARG A 124 9.02 -4.63 10.31
N GLN A 125 8.76 -4.24 11.56
CA GLN A 125 7.86 -4.98 12.45
C GLN A 125 6.44 -4.99 11.89
N ILE A 126 5.92 -3.86 11.43
CA ILE A 126 4.61 -3.76 10.78
C ILE A 126 4.48 -4.77 9.62
N LEU A 127 5.53 -4.89 8.81
CA LEU A 127 5.53 -5.84 7.70
C LEU A 127 5.59 -7.29 8.18
N ASN A 128 6.34 -7.58 9.24
CA ASN A 128 6.40 -8.92 9.83
C ASN A 128 5.07 -9.31 10.46
N ASP A 129 4.43 -8.41 11.22
CA ASP A 129 3.11 -8.63 11.81
C ASP A 129 2.06 -8.87 10.74
N TRP A 130 2.11 -8.12 9.62
CA TRP A 130 1.24 -8.35 8.48
C TRP A 130 1.46 -9.71 7.81
N LYS A 131 2.72 -10.12 7.64
CA LYS A 131 3.07 -11.43 7.09
C LYS A 131 2.58 -12.55 8.00
N GLN A 132 2.78 -12.41 9.31
CA GLN A 132 2.32 -13.37 10.32
C GLN A 132 0.80 -13.48 10.31
N TYR A 133 0.08 -12.35 10.36
CA TYR A 133 -1.38 -12.32 10.27
C TYR A 133 -1.88 -13.00 8.97
N THR A 134 -1.23 -12.69 7.84
CA THR A 134 -1.57 -13.29 6.54
C THR A 134 -1.37 -14.80 6.55
N HIS A 135 -0.23 -15.26 7.08
CA HIS A 135 0.10 -16.68 7.20
C HIS A 135 -0.94 -17.42 8.05
N GLU A 136 -1.24 -16.92 9.25
CA GLU A 136 -2.20 -17.53 10.17
C GLU A 136 -3.61 -17.62 9.57
N LYS A 137 -4.05 -16.55 8.91
CA LYS A 137 -5.38 -16.53 8.27
C LYS A 137 -5.44 -17.47 7.08
N LEU A 138 -4.38 -17.58 6.27
CA LEU A 138 -4.34 -18.55 5.18
C LEU A 138 -4.34 -19.98 5.70
N ALA A 139 -3.54 -20.31 6.73
CA ALA A 139 -3.55 -21.64 7.34
C ALA A 139 -4.94 -22.02 7.85
N LEU A 140 -5.60 -21.11 8.57
CA LEU A 140 -6.97 -21.32 9.08
C LEU A 140 -7.98 -21.61 7.95
N HIS A 141 -8.01 -20.76 6.91
CA HIS A 141 -8.99 -20.91 5.84
C HIS A 141 -8.66 -22.07 4.89
N TYR A 142 -7.38 -22.44 4.78
CA TYR A 142 -6.96 -23.64 4.07
C TYR A 142 -7.43 -24.91 4.80
N ALA A 143 -7.35 -24.95 6.13
CA ALA A 143 -7.92 -26.04 6.93
C ALA A 143 -9.43 -26.20 6.68
N ILE A 144 -10.17 -25.08 6.74
CA ILE A 144 -11.61 -25.06 6.45
C ILE A 144 -11.88 -25.55 5.03
N PHE A 145 -11.14 -25.05 4.04
CA PHE A 145 -11.27 -25.48 2.65
C PHE A 145 -11.07 -26.99 2.49
N LEU A 146 -9.99 -27.55 3.08
CA LEU A 146 -9.71 -28.98 3.02
C LEU A 146 -10.84 -29.79 3.62
N CYS A 147 -11.33 -29.40 4.80
CA CYS A 147 -12.45 -30.05 5.45
C CYS A 147 -13.70 -30.05 4.56
N ILE A 148 -14.05 -28.91 3.95
CA ILE A 148 -15.18 -28.82 3.01
C ILE A 148 -14.95 -29.73 1.79
N ALA A 149 -13.75 -29.71 1.21
CA ALA A 149 -13.41 -30.51 0.03
C ALA A 149 -13.54 -32.03 0.27
N HIS A 150 -13.35 -32.48 1.52
CA HIS A 150 -13.41 -33.89 1.91
C HIS A 150 -14.75 -34.28 2.58
N LEU A 151 -15.78 -33.42 2.55
CA LEU A 151 -17.13 -33.82 2.97
C LEU A 151 -17.74 -34.79 1.95
N GLU A 152 -17.56 -36.09 2.20
CA GLU A 152 -18.13 -37.15 1.37
C GLU A 152 -19.64 -37.28 1.57
N ASN A 153 -20.38 -37.65 0.52
CA ASN A 153 -21.82 -37.91 0.54
C ASN A 153 -22.73 -36.75 1.00
N GLN A 154 -22.19 -35.53 1.15
CA GLN A 154 -22.94 -34.33 1.54
C GLN A 154 -22.81 -33.19 0.51
N GLN A 155 -23.00 -33.50 -0.79
CA GLN A 155 -22.70 -32.58 -1.89
C GLN A 155 -23.42 -31.22 -1.77
N LYS A 156 -24.69 -31.20 -1.34
CA LYS A 156 -25.45 -29.95 -1.13
C LYS A 156 -24.81 -29.08 -0.04
N ARG A 157 -24.50 -29.67 1.12
CA ARG A 157 -23.84 -28.97 2.23
C ARG A 157 -22.44 -28.50 1.83
N GLN A 158 -21.68 -29.33 1.10
CA GLN A 158 -20.37 -28.97 0.59
C GLN A 158 -20.45 -27.71 -0.29
N GLN A 159 -21.42 -27.63 -1.21
CA GLN A 159 -21.62 -26.45 -2.06
C GLN A 159 -21.98 -25.21 -1.24
N GLU A 160 -22.91 -25.32 -0.31
CA GLU A 160 -23.31 -24.22 0.59
C GLU A 160 -22.12 -23.68 1.39
N LEU A 161 -21.32 -24.58 1.97
CA LEU A 161 -20.14 -24.23 2.74
C LEU A 161 -19.03 -23.62 1.88
N LEU A 162 -18.85 -24.09 0.65
CA LEU A 162 -17.89 -23.52 -0.28
C LEU A 162 -18.27 -22.09 -0.68
N VAL A 163 -19.56 -21.84 -0.99
CA VAL A 163 -20.07 -20.49 -1.27
C VAL A 163 -19.86 -19.57 -0.07
N TRP A 164 -20.16 -20.05 1.13
CA TRP A 164 -19.89 -19.31 2.36
C TRP A 164 -18.40 -18.99 2.54
N LEU A 165 -17.50 -19.95 2.29
CA LEU A 165 -16.06 -19.76 2.41
C LEU A 165 -15.55 -18.72 1.40
N ILE A 166 -15.99 -18.79 0.14
CA ILE A 166 -15.66 -17.81 -0.91
C ILE A 166 -16.07 -16.42 -0.45
N TYR A 167 -17.30 -16.26 0.02
CA TYR A 167 -17.80 -15.00 0.54
C TYR A 167 -16.93 -14.48 1.71
N LYS A 168 -16.59 -15.34 2.68
CA LYS A 168 -15.70 -14.96 3.79
C LYS A 168 -14.32 -14.53 3.32
N CYS A 169 -13.74 -15.22 2.34
CA CYS A 169 -12.43 -14.88 1.77
C CYS A 169 -12.46 -13.56 0.96
N TRP A 170 -13.55 -13.26 0.25
CA TRP A 170 -13.69 -11.98 -0.48
C TRP A 170 -13.81 -10.78 0.45
N HIS A 171 -14.46 -10.95 1.60
CA HIS A 171 -14.56 -9.90 2.62
C HIS A 171 -13.37 -9.86 3.59
N ALA A 172 -12.34 -10.70 3.39
CA ALA A 172 -11.13 -10.67 4.17
C ALA A 172 -10.21 -9.50 3.76
N THR A 173 -9.41 -9.00 4.69
CA THR A 173 -8.42 -7.93 4.41
C THR A 173 -7.19 -8.40 3.62
N ILE A 174 -7.11 -9.70 3.34
CA ILE A 174 -5.99 -10.35 2.65
C ILE A 174 -6.35 -10.46 1.16
N PRO A 175 -5.57 -9.83 0.27
CA PRO A 175 -5.86 -9.85 -1.17
C PRO A 175 -5.90 -11.27 -1.74
N ASN A 176 -6.90 -11.53 -2.56
CA ASN A 176 -7.08 -12.78 -3.32
C ASN A 176 -6.97 -14.05 -2.46
N MET A 177 -7.49 -14.01 -1.23
CA MET A 177 -7.34 -15.11 -0.27
C MET A 177 -7.85 -16.45 -0.82
N TYR A 178 -9.05 -16.47 -1.41
CA TYR A 178 -9.64 -17.71 -1.94
C TYR A 178 -8.79 -18.29 -3.08
N ASN A 179 -8.42 -17.46 -4.06
CA ASN A 179 -7.58 -17.90 -5.18
C ASN A 179 -6.25 -18.48 -4.68
N ARG A 180 -5.61 -17.84 -3.70
CA ARG A 180 -4.37 -18.35 -3.11
C ARG A 180 -4.52 -19.71 -2.43
N ILE A 181 -5.68 -19.99 -1.84
CA ILE A 181 -6.03 -21.27 -1.23
C ILE A 181 -6.28 -22.32 -2.32
N GLN A 182 -7.10 -21.98 -3.31
CA GLN A 182 -7.44 -22.86 -4.43
C GLN A 182 -6.20 -23.22 -5.26
N ASP A 183 -5.39 -22.23 -5.64
CA ASP A 183 -4.14 -22.43 -6.40
C ASP A 183 -3.19 -23.35 -5.64
N GLU A 184 -3.12 -23.19 -4.31
CA GLU A 184 -2.25 -24.03 -3.48
C GLU A 184 -2.77 -25.47 -3.36
N TYR A 185 -4.09 -25.66 -3.34
CA TYR A 185 -4.70 -26.98 -3.31
C TYR A 185 -4.55 -27.72 -4.64
N LEU A 186 -4.70 -27.00 -5.76
CA LEU A 186 -4.64 -27.58 -7.11
C LEU A 186 -3.22 -27.79 -7.62
N LYS A 187 -2.21 -27.27 -6.95
CA LYS A 187 -0.83 -27.38 -7.42
C LYS A 187 -0.37 -28.84 -7.47
N GLY A 188 0.36 -29.17 -8.53
CA GLY A 188 1.00 -30.48 -8.66
C GLY A 188 2.13 -30.70 -7.65
N GLN A 189 2.57 -31.96 -7.52
CA GLN A 189 3.59 -32.37 -6.55
C GLN A 189 4.99 -31.76 -6.77
N GLU A 190 5.23 -31.12 -7.91
CA GLU A 190 6.53 -30.53 -8.28
C GLU A 190 6.93 -29.34 -7.40
N GLN A 191 5.96 -28.62 -6.82
CA GLN A 191 6.24 -27.49 -5.93
C GLN A 191 5.79 -27.84 -4.51
N GLY A 192 6.73 -28.06 -3.59
CA GLY A 192 6.44 -28.39 -2.19
C GLY A 192 5.45 -27.42 -1.53
N PRO A 193 4.57 -27.89 -0.62
CA PRO A 193 3.51 -27.08 0.01
C PRO A 193 4.08 -25.84 0.72
N LYS A 194 3.39 -24.70 0.58
CA LYS A 194 3.71 -23.50 1.34
C LYS A 194 3.53 -23.78 2.83
N LYS A 195 4.33 -23.15 3.68
CA LYS A 195 4.32 -23.38 5.14
C LYS A 195 2.92 -23.25 5.76
N TRP A 196 2.16 -22.19 5.40
CA TRP A 196 0.79 -22.00 5.89
C TRP A 196 -0.16 -23.13 5.43
N ALA A 197 0.08 -23.73 4.27
CA ALA A 197 -0.74 -24.82 3.76
C ALA A 197 -0.46 -26.12 4.51
N VAL A 198 0.82 -26.43 4.78
CA VAL A 198 1.20 -27.55 5.66
C VAL A 198 0.54 -27.41 7.02
N GLU A 199 0.61 -26.21 7.61
CA GLU A 199 -0.02 -25.93 8.89
C GLU A 199 -1.55 -26.06 8.84
N GLY A 200 -2.19 -25.57 7.77
CA GLY A 200 -3.62 -25.74 7.56
C GLY A 200 -4.04 -27.20 7.41
N THR A 201 -3.25 -28.01 6.71
CA THR A 201 -3.47 -29.47 6.60
C THR A 201 -3.42 -30.15 7.96
N ILE A 202 -2.43 -29.83 8.79
CA ILE A 202 -2.32 -30.37 10.15
C ILE A 202 -3.54 -29.95 10.97
N LEU A 203 -3.90 -28.66 10.92
CA LEU A 203 -5.04 -28.12 11.66
C LEU A 203 -6.37 -28.80 11.26
N GLY A 204 -6.62 -28.96 9.96
CA GLY A 204 -7.82 -29.63 9.45
C GLY A 204 -7.89 -31.09 9.87
N ARG A 205 -6.77 -31.82 9.81
CA ARG A 205 -6.70 -33.22 10.26
C ARG A 205 -6.97 -33.38 11.74
N LEU A 206 -6.40 -32.51 12.58
CA LEU A 206 -6.64 -32.54 14.02
C LEU A 206 -8.11 -32.25 14.35
N ALA A 207 -8.71 -31.25 13.69
CA ALA A 207 -10.12 -30.92 13.89
C ALA A 207 -11.04 -32.06 13.45
N TRP A 208 -10.74 -32.70 12.31
CA TRP A 208 -11.46 -33.86 11.83
C TRP A 208 -11.36 -35.04 12.79
N GLY A 209 -10.15 -35.35 13.26
CA GLY A 209 -9.91 -36.39 14.27
C GLY A 209 -10.70 -36.13 15.56
N THR A 210 -10.74 -34.87 16.01
CA THR A 210 -11.52 -34.47 17.20
C THR A 210 -13.01 -34.74 17.03
N CYS A 211 -13.57 -34.50 15.83
CA CYS A 211 -14.98 -34.79 15.55
C CYS A 211 -15.24 -36.31 15.60
N LEU A 212 -14.35 -37.11 15.02
CA LEU A 212 -14.46 -38.58 15.07
C LEU A 212 -14.37 -39.12 16.51
N GLU A 213 -13.45 -38.58 17.33
CA GLU A 213 -13.30 -38.96 18.75
C GLU A 213 -14.51 -38.59 19.59
N THR A 214 -15.19 -37.48 19.24
CA THR A 214 -16.39 -37.00 19.94
C THR A 214 -17.70 -37.55 19.36
N ILE A 215 -17.62 -38.48 18.39
CA ILE A 215 -18.77 -39.12 17.74
C ILE A 215 -19.65 -38.08 17.00
N ASP A 216 -19.06 -36.94 16.61
CA ASP A 216 -19.69 -35.92 15.78
C ASP A 216 -19.52 -36.28 14.29
N PHE A 217 -20.22 -37.32 13.86
CA PHE A 217 -20.19 -37.81 12.48
C PHE A 217 -20.81 -36.82 11.49
N ASP A 218 -21.72 -35.97 11.98
CA ASP A 218 -22.31 -34.90 11.21
C ASP A 218 -21.38 -33.69 11.08
N MET A 219 -20.21 -33.70 11.73
CA MET A 219 -19.17 -32.67 11.61
C MET A 219 -19.69 -31.28 12.01
N ASP A 220 -20.65 -31.21 12.91
CA ASP A 220 -21.32 -29.97 13.32
C ASP A 220 -20.36 -29.04 14.07
N THR A 221 -19.39 -29.60 14.76
CA THR A 221 -18.36 -28.89 15.52
C THR A 221 -17.05 -28.71 14.73
N LEU A 222 -16.96 -29.21 13.50
CA LEU A 222 -15.70 -29.26 12.74
C LEU A 222 -15.02 -27.89 12.63
N PHE A 223 -15.76 -26.85 12.25
CA PHE A 223 -15.18 -25.51 12.13
C PHE A 223 -14.90 -24.85 13.49
N VAL A 224 -15.66 -25.22 14.53
CA VAL A 224 -15.39 -24.79 15.90
C VAL A 224 -14.04 -25.38 16.35
N ASN A 225 -13.83 -26.67 16.12
CA ASN A 225 -12.57 -27.35 16.44
C ASN A 225 -11.39 -26.75 15.68
N ILE A 226 -11.54 -26.41 14.39
CA ILE A 226 -10.51 -25.70 13.62
C ILE A 226 -10.14 -24.36 14.26
N VAL A 227 -11.13 -23.54 14.62
CA VAL A 227 -10.88 -22.22 15.24
C VAL A 227 -10.26 -22.37 16.63
N PHE A 228 -10.74 -23.33 17.41
CA PHE A 228 -10.25 -23.60 18.77
C PHE A 228 -8.80 -24.10 18.77
N LEU A 229 -8.47 -25.08 17.93
CA LEU A 229 -7.10 -25.58 17.78
C LEU A 229 -6.14 -24.49 17.28
N GLN A 230 -6.58 -23.62 16.37
CA GLN A 230 -5.79 -22.47 15.94
C GLN A 230 -5.53 -21.50 17.09
N TYR A 231 -6.53 -21.28 17.96
CA TYR A 231 -6.37 -20.44 19.15
C TYR A 231 -5.38 -21.05 20.14
N LEU A 232 -5.52 -22.33 20.49
CA LEU A 232 -4.60 -23.03 21.40
C LEU A 232 -3.16 -22.94 20.91
N ARG A 233 -2.92 -23.23 19.62
CA ARG A 233 -1.60 -23.15 19.01
C ARG A 233 -0.97 -21.75 19.13
N LYS A 234 -1.78 -20.69 18.98
CA LYS A 234 -1.28 -19.32 19.20
C LYS A 234 -0.89 -19.06 20.65
N THR A 235 -1.64 -19.60 21.61
CA THR A 235 -1.34 -19.41 23.04
C THR A 235 -0.08 -20.15 23.46
N GLU A 236 0.16 -21.35 22.93
CA GLU A 236 1.38 -22.12 23.19
C GLU A 236 2.63 -21.46 22.60
N HIS A 237 2.56 -20.96 21.36
CA HIS A 237 3.66 -20.21 20.76
C HIS A 237 3.97 -18.91 21.52
N LYS A 238 2.98 -18.25 22.14
CA LYS A 238 3.20 -17.07 22.98
C LYS A 238 3.86 -17.40 24.32
N LYS A 239 3.58 -18.57 24.91
CA LYS A 239 4.24 -19.03 26.15
C LYS A 239 5.73 -19.35 25.94
N GLY A 240 6.14 -19.69 24.71
CA GLY A 240 7.56 -19.88 24.34
C GLY A 240 8.32 -18.59 24.03
N HIS A 241 7.64 -17.44 23.94
CA HIS A 241 8.26 -16.14 23.67
C HIS A 241 8.02 -15.22 24.88
N VAL A 242 8.70 -15.53 25.99
CA VAL A 242 8.87 -14.57 27.09
C VAL A 242 9.71 -13.42 26.54
N PRO A 243 9.19 -12.18 26.48
CA PRO A 243 10.04 -11.03 26.20
C PRO A 243 11.06 -10.97 27.33
N ILE A 244 12.34 -10.97 26.99
CA ILE A 244 13.38 -10.55 27.94
C ILE A 244 13.04 -9.11 28.28
N THR A 245 12.39 -8.90 29.42
CA THR A 245 12.29 -7.59 30.03
C THR A 245 13.71 -7.18 30.36
N GLU A 246 14.27 -6.28 29.56
CA GLU A 246 15.51 -5.59 29.89
C GLU A 246 15.38 -5.06 31.32
N GLY A 247 16.26 -5.56 32.18
CA GLY A 247 16.26 -5.26 33.60
C GLY A 247 16.36 -3.76 33.81
N VAL A 248 15.40 -3.21 34.54
CA VAL A 248 15.54 -1.92 35.21
C VAL A 248 16.73 -2.06 36.16
N PRO A 249 17.77 -1.21 36.09
CA PRO A 249 18.80 -1.20 37.09
C PRO A 249 18.18 -0.71 38.40
N ILE A 250 18.12 -1.60 39.39
CA ILE A 250 17.83 -1.20 40.77
C ILE A 250 19.08 -0.46 41.25
N GLY A 251 18.95 0.87 41.35
CA GLY A 251 19.89 1.68 42.11
C GLY A 251 19.75 1.34 43.60
N GLY A 252 20.88 1.03 44.22
CA GLY A 252 21.08 0.82 45.65
C GLY A 252 22.57 0.81 45.92
#